data_AF-A0A1Z5SHP8-F1
#
_entry.id   AF-A0A1Z5SHP8-F1
#
_cell.length_a   1.000
_cell.length_b   1.000
_cell.length_c   1.000
_cell.angle_alpha   90.00
_cell.angle_beta   90.00
_cell.angle_gamma   90.00
#
_symmetry.space_group_name_H-M   'P 1'
#
loop_
_entity.id
_entity.type
_entity.pdbx_description
1 polymer ?
#
loop_
_entity_poly.entity_id
_entity_poly.type
_entity_poly.pdbx_seq_one_letter_code
_entity_poly.pdbx_strand_id
1 'polypeptide(L)'
;MLFATSLFAQRGYNESCPKLYTGFSLGMENPNGFIGFNFDVPVTQRFSLGTGAGLSTWGLKAFGEGRVYFKDCNRGPAIGLGATYNTGLSTLSTTLPTTTGDRDVSLVFEPSTNAFVSLYYFWNIGRRGHRIHTNIGYSYRFTDPVYRITDGSELTSDGKTAIDVLAPGGFMVGFGMSFGVLR
;
A
#
# COMPACT_ATOMS: atom_id res chain seq x y z
N MET A 1 36.83 33.46 0.07
CA MET A 1 35.78 32.41 0.16
C MET A 1 35.67 31.75 -1.20
N LEU A 2 36.33 30.59 -1.37
CA LEU A 2 36.18 29.77 -2.57
C LEU A 2 34.92 28.93 -2.42
N PHE A 3 33.91 29.19 -3.25
CA PHE A 3 32.80 28.27 -3.43
C PHE A 3 33.33 27.02 -4.16
N ALA A 4 33.55 25.95 -3.40
CA ALA A 4 33.69 24.62 -3.96
C ALA A 4 32.30 24.15 -4.41
N THR A 5 31.86 24.60 -5.59
CA THR A 5 30.80 23.92 -6.34
C THR A 5 31.28 22.50 -6.61
N SER A 6 30.80 21.55 -5.83
CA SER A 6 31.16 20.14 -5.97
C SER A 6 30.90 19.69 -7.40
N LEU A 7 31.94 19.21 -8.07
CA LEU A 7 31.88 18.58 -9.41
C LEU A 7 30.93 17.37 -9.48
N PHE A 8 30.34 16.95 -8.36
CA PHE A 8 29.27 15.95 -8.31
C PHE A 8 27.88 16.51 -8.67
N ALA A 9 27.67 17.83 -8.65
CA ALA A 9 26.39 18.46 -8.95
C ALA A 9 26.12 18.70 -10.44
N GLN A 10 27.13 18.51 -11.31
CA GLN A 10 27.05 18.79 -12.75
C GLN A 10 27.07 17.55 -13.65
N ARG A 11 26.81 16.36 -13.11
CA ARG A 11 26.53 15.19 -13.98
C ARG A 11 25.08 15.22 -14.42
N GLY A 12 24.78 16.15 -15.33
CA GLY A 12 23.54 16.18 -16.10
C GLY A 12 23.35 14.86 -16.83
N TYR A 13 22.60 13.95 -16.21
CA TYR A 13 22.17 12.72 -16.85
C TYR A 13 20.91 13.08 -17.63
N ASN A 14 21.11 13.40 -18.90
CA ASN A 14 20.09 13.51 -19.93
C ASN A 14 19.50 12.12 -20.24
N GLU A 15 19.06 11.41 -19.20
CA GLU A 15 18.22 10.24 -19.33
C GLU A 15 16.79 10.69 -19.08
N SER A 16 15.95 10.56 -20.11
CA SER A 16 14.53 10.87 -19.98
C SER A 16 13.95 10.17 -18.76
N CYS A 17 13.15 10.92 -17.98
CA CYS A 17 12.46 10.36 -16.82
C CYS A 17 11.69 9.10 -17.27
N PRO A 18 11.71 8.01 -16.49
CA PRO A 18 10.93 6.83 -16.86
C PRO A 18 9.45 7.20 -17.05
N LYS A 19 8.81 6.62 -18.07
CA LYS A 19 7.38 6.80 -18.41
C LYS A 19 6.50 5.67 -17.88
N LEU A 20 7.11 4.57 -17.43
CA LEU A 20 6.44 3.47 -16.78
C LEU A 20 7.36 2.86 -15.74
N TYR A 21 6.82 2.65 -14.55
CA TYR A 21 7.42 1.84 -13.52
C TYR A 21 6.58 0.60 -13.27
N THR A 22 7.25 -0.53 -13.07
CA THR A 22 6.65 -1.76 -12.55
C THR A 22 7.34 -2.11 -11.25
N GLY A 23 6.63 -2.60 -10.26
CA GLY A 23 7.24 -2.84 -8.96
C GLY A 23 6.51 -3.84 -8.11
N PHE A 24 7.06 -4.07 -6.94
CA PHE A 24 6.40 -4.78 -5.86
C PHE A 24 6.51 -3.97 -4.58
N SER A 25 5.57 -4.18 -3.67
CA SER A 25 5.62 -3.61 -2.32
C SER A 25 5.10 -4.61 -1.32
N LEU A 26 5.56 -4.43 -0.08
CA LEU A 26 5.20 -5.20 1.09
C LEU A 26 4.92 -4.26 2.25
N GLY A 27 4.05 -4.65 3.18
CA GLY A 27 3.72 -3.78 4.30
C GLY A 27 2.40 -4.09 4.99
N MET A 28 2.10 -3.33 6.04
CA MET A 28 0.82 -3.40 6.74
C MET A 28 -0.11 -2.36 6.17
N GLU A 29 -1.31 -2.80 5.75
CA GLU A 29 -2.32 -1.95 5.12
C GLU A 29 -1.83 -1.06 3.98
N ASN A 30 -0.68 -1.37 3.38
CA ASN A 30 -0.20 -0.64 2.21
C ASN A 30 -1.21 -0.82 1.04
N PRO A 31 -1.18 0.04 0.01
CA PRO A 31 -2.15 -0.03 -1.09
C PRO A 31 -2.18 -1.38 -1.82
N ASN A 32 -1.03 -2.05 -1.93
CA ASN A 32 -0.85 -3.36 -2.54
C ASN A 32 -1.16 -4.55 -1.61
N GLY A 33 -1.44 -4.30 -0.32
CA GLY A 33 -1.62 -5.33 0.70
C GLY A 33 -0.32 -5.75 1.38
N PHE A 34 -0.32 -6.94 1.96
CA PHE A 34 0.86 -7.52 2.60
C PHE A 34 2.02 -7.70 1.61
N ILE A 35 1.70 -8.14 0.40
CA ILE A 35 2.63 -8.24 -0.73
C ILE A 35 1.85 -8.07 -2.04
N GLY A 36 2.36 -7.29 -2.97
CA GLY A 36 1.71 -7.14 -4.27
C GLY A 36 2.58 -6.47 -5.32
N PHE A 37 2.06 -6.44 -6.54
CA PHE A 37 2.66 -5.81 -7.71
C PHE A 37 1.98 -4.47 -8.01
N ASN A 38 2.76 -3.48 -8.42
CA ASN A 38 2.28 -2.15 -8.81
C ASN A 38 2.80 -1.73 -10.18
N PHE A 39 2.00 -0.89 -10.83
CA PHE A 39 2.32 -0.13 -12.01
C PHE A 39 2.16 1.35 -11.66
N ASP A 40 3.12 2.17 -12.09
CA ASP A 40 3.06 3.61 -11.89
C ASP A 40 3.41 4.31 -13.21
N VAL A 41 2.49 5.16 -13.66
CA VAL A 41 2.57 5.88 -14.92
C VAL A 41 2.70 7.37 -14.60
N PRO A 42 3.92 7.94 -14.75
CA PRO A 42 4.13 9.38 -14.73
C PRO A 42 3.30 10.07 -15.81
N VAL A 43 2.37 10.92 -15.38
CA VAL A 43 1.57 11.78 -16.27
C VAL A 43 2.30 13.10 -16.50
N THR A 44 2.98 13.61 -15.47
CA THR A 44 3.88 14.77 -15.55
C THR A 44 5.18 14.45 -14.81
N GLN A 45 6.13 15.38 -14.78
CA GLN A 45 7.37 15.22 -14.00
C GLN A 45 7.15 15.20 -12.47
N ARG A 46 5.93 15.57 -12.01
CA ARG A 46 5.57 15.67 -10.59
C ARG A 46 4.26 14.97 -10.25
N PHE A 47 3.67 14.24 -11.19
CA PHE A 47 2.40 13.54 -10.98
C PHE A 47 2.43 12.17 -11.64
N SER A 48 1.95 11.16 -10.94
CA SER A 48 1.69 9.84 -11.52
C SER A 48 0.35 9.28 -11.10
N LEU A 49 -0.11 8.32 -11.90
CA LEU A 49 -1.19 7.41 -11.56
C LEU A 49 -0.59 6.04 -11.26
N GLY A 50 -0.93 5.51 -10.08
CA GLY A 50 -0.53 4.20 -9.62
C GLY A 50 -1.72 3.24 -9.60
N THR A 51 -1.47 1.98 -9.93
CA THR A 51 -2.44 0.89 -9.74
C THR A 51 -1.71 -0.41 -9.46
N GLY A 52 -2.42 -1.40 -8.95
CA GLY A 52 -1.85 -2.71 -8.72
C GLY A 52 -2.77 -3.62 -7.95
N ALA A 53 -2.24 -4.81 -7.67
CA ALA A 53 -2.94 -5.83 -6.91
C ALA A 53 -1.97 -6.67 -6.09
N GLY A 54 -2.48 -7.28 -5.03
CA GLY A 54 -1.72 -8.14 -4.14
C GLY A 54 -2.58 -8.90 -3.15
N LEU A 55 -1.91 -9.53 -2.20
CA LEU A 55 -2.51 -10.29 -1.11
C LEU A 55 -2.64 -9.40 0.12
N SER A 56 -3.80 -9.39 0.76
CA SER A 56 -4.01 -8.79 2.08
C SER A 56 -4.46 -9.85 3.08
N THR A 57 -4.55 -9.48 4.35
CA THR A 57 -5.20 -10.27 5.40
C THR A 57 -6.69 -10.50 5.14
N TRP A 58 -7.27 -9.78 4.16
CA TRP A 58 -8.68 -9.78 3.80
C TRP A 58 -8.92 -10.24 2.35
N GLY A 59 -8.06 -11.12 1.84
CA GLY A 59 -8.16 -11.70 0.51
C GLY A 59 -7.29 -11.00 -0.54
N LEU A 60 -7.79 -10.90 -1.77
CA LEU A 60 -7.12 -10.14 -2.82
C LEU A 60 -7.40 -8.65 -2.66
N LYS A 61 -6.37 -7.83 -2.78
CA LYS A 61 -6.47 -6.37 -2.70
C LYS A 61 -6.07 -5.76 -4.04
N ALA A 62 -6.84 -4.81 -4.54
CA ALA A 62 -6.51 -3.99 -5.69
C ALA A 62 -6.59 -2.50 -5.31
N PHE A 63 -5.85 -1.65 -6.00
CA PHE A 63 -5.87 -0.21 -5.72
C PHE A 63 -5.67 0.65 -6.96
N GLY A 64 -6.09 1.90 -6.82
CA GLY A 64 -5.76 3.00 -7.72
C GLY A 64 -5.42 4.25 -6.91
N GLU A 65 -4.40 4.98 -7.31
CA GLU A 65 -3.96 6.20 -6.64
C GLU A 65 -3.44 7.25 -7.61
N GLY A 66 -3.52 8.51 -7.19
CA GLY A 66 -2.72 9.61 -7.75
C GLY A 66 -1.62 9.99 -6.76
N ARG A 67 -0.41 10.25 -7.26
CA ARG A 67 0.73 10.70 -6.46
C ARG A 67 1.31 12.00 -6.97
N VAL A 68 1.48 12.96 -6.07
CA VAL A 68 2.14 14.26 -6.33
C VAL A 68 3.53 14.24 -5.69
N TYR A 69 4.55 14.55 -6.48
CA TYR A 69 5.95 14.54 -6.07
C TYR A 69 6.49 15.96 -5.90
N PHE A 70 7.34 16.15 -4.89
CA PHE A 70 8.00 17.43 -4.65
C PHE A 70 9.33 17.58 -5.40
N LYS A 71 9.77 16.55 -6.13
CA LYS A 71 10.92 16.60 -7.03
C LYS A 71 10.55 16.06 -8.40
N ASP A 72 11.26 16.53 -9.42
CA ASP A 72 11.05 16.13 -10.80
C ASP A 72 11.43 14.66 -11.05
N CYS A 73 10.92 14.11 -12.16
CA CYS A 73 11.02 12.70 -12.54
C CYS A 73 10.42 11.73 -11.52
N ASN A 74 9.39 12.15 -10.76
CA ASN A 74 8.64 11.29 -9.83
C ASN A 74 9.55 10.59 -8.80
N ARG A 75 10.37 11.37 -8.11
CA ARG A 75 11.37 10.92 -7.13
C ARG A 75 11.28 11.72 -5.83
N GLY A 76 11.96 11.25 -4.78
CA GLY A 76 11.99 11.93 -3.48
C GLY A 76 10.66 11.87 -2.75
N PRO A 77 10.31 12.89 -1.94
CA PRO A 77 9.08 12.87 -1.17
C PRO A 77 7.85 13.09 -2.06
N ALA A 78 6.76 12.43 -1.72
CA ALA A 78 5.48 12.53 -2.44
C ALA A 78 4.28 12.31 -1.50
N ILE A 79 3.12 12.77 -1.92
CA ILE A 79 1.83 12.49 -1.28
C ILE A 79 0.97 11.73 -2.27
N GLY A 80 0.40 10.61 -1.83
CA GLY A 80 -0.57 9.83 -2.58
C GLY A 80 -1.95 9.86 -1.95
N LEU A 81 -2.97 9.86 -2.81
CA LEU A 81 -4.37 9.71 -2.46
C LEU A 81 -4.98 8.66 -3.39
N GLY A 82 -5.75 7.73 -2.85
CA GLY A 82 -6.32 6.66 -3.65
C GLY A 82 -7.45 5.91 -2.97
N ALA A 83 -7.85 4.83 -3.64
CA ALA A 83 -8.81 3.88 -3.12
C ALA A 83 -8.28 2.45 -3.25
N THR A 84 -8.69 1.59 -2.32
CA THR A 84 -8.40 0.16 -2.34
C THR A 84 -9.70 -0.63 -2.26
N TYR A 85 -9.69 -1.82 -2.86
CA TYR A 85 -10.77 -2.79 -2.78
C TYR A 85 -10.19 -4.14 -2.35
N ASN A 86 -10.74 -4.71 -1.29
CA ASN A 86 -10.42 -6.06 -0.81
C ASN A 86 -11.60 -6.99 -1.14
N THR A 87 -11.33 -8.19 -1.65
CA THR A 87 -12.37 -9.15 -2.03
C THR A 87 -13.05 -9.83 -0.86
N GLY A 88 -12.44 -9.81 0.33
CA GLY A 88 -12.89 -10.67 1.44
C GLY A 88 -12.50 -12.14 1.24
N LEU A 89 -13.00 -12.99 2.13
CA LEU A 89 -12.78 -14.44 2.18
C LEU A 89 -14.08 -15.13 2.59
N SER A 90 -14.50 -16.13 1.82
CA SER A 90 -15.82 -16.77 1.97
C SER A 90 -15.95 -17.64 3.22
N THR A 91 -14.86 -18.19 3.74
CA THR A 91 -14.87 -18.95 5.00
C THR A 91 -13.46 -19.01 5.56
N LEU A 92 -13.26 -18.50 6.78
CA LEU A 92 -12.05 -18.67 7.56
C LEU A 92 -12.44 -19.30 8.91
N SER A 93 -11.86 -20.45 9.21
CA SER A 93 -11.97 -21.05 10.55
C SER A 93 -10.70 -20.72 11.32
N THR A 94 -10.82 -20.03 12.44
CA THR A 94 -9.68 -19.66 13.28
C THR A 94 -10.06 -19.72 14.74
N THR A 95 -9.12 -20.15 15.59
CA THR A 95 -9.32 -20.19 17.04
C THR A 95 -9.32 -18.77 17.59
N LEU A 96 -10.42 -18.36 18.22
CA LEU A 96 -10.57 -17.04 18.84
C LEU A 96 -11.14 -17.13 20.25
N PRO A 97 -10.82 -16.15 21.13
CA PRO A 97 -11.45 -16.05 22.43
C PRO A 97 -12.96 -15.76 22.30
N THR A 98 -13.78 -16.66 22.83
CA THR A 98 -15.24 -16.49 22.92
C THR A 98 -15.67 -16.36 24.39
N THR A 99 -16.93 -15.98 24.62
CA THR A 99 -17.53 -15.94 25.97
C THR A 99 -17.52 -17.31 26.68
N THR A 100 -17.29 -18.39 25.94
CA THR A 100 -17.26 -19.77 26.44
C THR A 100 -15.85 -20.40 26.43
N GLY A 101 -14.81 -19.57 26.29
CA GLY A 101 -13.40 -19.99 26.14
C GLY A 101 -12.93 -19.93 24.68
N ASP A 102 -11.71 -20.37 24.42
CA ASP A 102 -11.14 -20.37 23.07
C ASP A 102 -11.83 -21.45 22.22
N ARG A 103 -12.36 -21.06 21.06
CA ARG A 103 -13.04 -21.96 20.13
C ARG A 103 -12.70 -21.61 18.69
N ASP A 104 -12.80 -22.60 17.82
CA ASP A 104 -12.74 -22.37 16.38
C ASP A 104 -14.01 -21.65 15.94
N VAL A 105 -13.84 -20.42 15.44
CA VAL A 105 -14.93 -19.58 14.97
C VAL A 105 -14.90 -19.51 13.45
N SER A 106 -16.04 -19.77 12.82
CA SER A 106 -16.24 -19.67 11.37
C SER A 106 -16.66 -18.25 10.98
N LEU A 107 -15.75 -17.56 10.31
CA LEU A 107 -15.89 -16.17 9.88
C LEU A 107 -16.04 -16.08 8.37
N VAL A 108 -16.91 -15.17 7.93
CA VAL A 108 -16.96 -14.67 6.56
C VAL A 108 -16.40 -13.27 6.58
N PHE A 109 -15.37 -13.02 5.77
CA PHE A 109 -14.80 -11.69 5.56
C PHE A 109 -15.48 -11.06 4.35
N GLU A 110 -16.21 -9.98 4.59
CA GLU A 110 -16.94 -9.26 3.55
C GLU A 110 -15.96 -8.40 2.73
N PRO A 111 -16.23 -8.19 1.43
CA PRO A 111 -15.45 -7.26 0.63
C PRO A 111 -15.45 -5.85 1.23
N SER A 112 -14.32 -5.14 1.15
CA SER A 112 -14.18 -3.81 1.76
C SER A 112 -13.53 -2.81 0.82
N THR A 113 -14.16 -1.65 0.67
CA THR A 113 -13.60 -0.49 -0.06
C THR A 113 -13.10 0.56 0.92
N ASN A 114 -11.89 1.06 0.71
CA ASN A 114 -11.27 2.09 1.54
C ASN A 114 -10.75 3.24 0.68
N ALA A 115 -10.78 4.46 1.19
CA ALA A 115 -9.96 5.56 0.69
C ALA A 115 -8.71 5.70 1.55
N PHE A 116 -7.59 6.11 0.97
CA PHE A 116 -6.36 6.27 1.73
C PHE A 116 -5.57 7.50 1.32
N VAL A 117 -4.82 8.03 2.28
CA VAL A 117 -3.78 9.04 2.05
C VAL A 117 -2.45 8.51 2.57
N SER A 118 -1.37 8.72 1.82
CA SER A 118 -0.04 8.25 2.22
C SER A 118 1.06 9.22 1.83
N LEU A 119 2.03 9.37 2.73
CA LEU A 119 3.30 10.04 2.50
C LEU A 119 4.32 9.01 2.03
N TYR A 120 5.01 9.32 0.96
CA TYR A 120 6.02 8.46 0.36
C TYR A 120 7.40 9.14 0.37
N TYR A 121 8.45 8.33 0.39
CA TYR A 121 9.79 8.78 0.03
C TYR A 121 10.45 7.78 -0.92
N PHE A 122 10.89 8.27 -2.09
CA PHE A 122 11.55 7.46 -3.13
C PHE A 122 13.05 7.74 -3.19
N TRP A 123 13.87 6.71 -3.00
CA TRP A 123 15.32 6.72 -3.24
C TRP A 123 15.64 6.08 -4.59
N ASN A 124 16.51 6.72 -5.38
CA ASN A 124 16.99 6.13 -6.62
C ASN A 124 18.01 5.03 -6.33
N ILE A 125 17.92 3.92 -7.07
CA ILE A 125 18.91 2.85 -7.05
C ILE A 125 19.57 2.75 -8.42
N GLY A 126 20.89 2.94 -8.42
CA GLY A 126 21.72 2.84 -9.62
C GLY A 126 21.41 3.92 -10.66
N ARG A 127 21.75 3.63 -11.92
CA ARG A 127 21.64 4.59 -13.03
C ARG A 127 20.41 4.37 -13.92
N ARG A 128 19.67 3.27 -13.72
CA ARG A 128 18.59 2.87 -14.63
C ARG A 128 17.21 3.42 -14.27
N GLY A 129 17.14 4.37 -13.34
CA GLY A 129 15.86 4.94 -12.88
C GLY A 129 15.04 3.97 -12.04
N HIS A 130 15.62 2.88 -11.52
CA HIS A 130 15.00 2.07 -10.49
C HIS A 130 14.93 2.87 -9.18
N ARG A 131 13.94 2.58 -8.35
CA ARG A 131 13.72 3.28 -7.08
C ARG A 131 13.22 2.30 -6.03
N ILE A 132 13.62 2.54 -4.79
CA ILE A 132 12.93 1.97 -3.62
C ILE A 132 12.13 3.06 -2.95
N HIS A 133 11.10 2.68 -2.23
CA HIS A 133 10.29 3.61 -1.47
C HIS A 133 9.86 3.04 -0.14
N THR A 134 9.59 3.96 0.78
CA THR A 134 8.77 3.69 1.95
C THR A 134 7.54 4.57 1.88
N ASN A 135 6.49 4.13 2.57
CA ASN A 135 5.30 4.93 2.73
C ASN A 135 4.72 4.75 4.14
N ILE A 136 4.12 5.82 4.64
CA ILE A 136 3.30 5.83 5.85
C ILE A 136 1.97 6.49 5.51
N GLY A 137 0.88 6.13 6.15
CA GLY A 137 -0.41 6.68 5.78
C GLY A 137 -1.56 6.25 6.68
N TYR A 138 -2.75 6.58 6.23
CA TYR A 138 -3.99 6.17 6.87
C TYR A 138 -5.03 5.80 5.82
N SER A 139 -5.71 4.69 6.05
CA SER A 139 -6.77 4.16 5.21
C SER A 139 -8.10 4.23 5.95
N TYR A 140 -9.03 5.02 5.45
CA TYR A 140 -10.40 5.11 5.94
C TYR A 140 -11.28 4.09 5.21
N ARG A 141 -11.95 3.25 5.98
CA ARG A 141 -12.84 2.21 5.47
C ARG A 141 -14.27 2.72 5.31
N PHE A 142 -14.89 2.41 4.18
CA PHE A 142 -16.30 2.77 3.90
C PHE A 142 -17.30 1.64 4.19
N THR A 143 -16.82 0.40 4.31
CA THR A 143 -17.67 -0.78 4.51
C THR A 143 -17.73 -1.18 5.98
N ASP A 144 -18.95 -1.34 6.50
CA ASP A 144 -19.23 -1.84 7.85
C ASP A 144 -20.59 -2.59 7.81
N PRO A 145 -20.70 -3.84 8.32
CA PRO A 145 -19.67 -4.69 8.91
C PRO A 145 -18.70 -5.29 7.89
N VAL A 146 -17.45 -5.52 8.33
CA VAL A 146 -16.41 -6.16 7.51
C VAL A 146 -16.33 -7.67 7.65
N TYR A 147 -16.91 -8.24 8.71
CA TYR A 147 -16.99 -9.67 8.91
C TYR A 147 -18.34 -10.08 9.46
N ARG A 148 -18.68 -11.34 9.28
CA ARG A 148 -19.83 -11.98 9.92
C ARG A 148 -19.44 -13.32 10.53
N ILE A 149 -20.00 -13.60 11.70
CA ILE A 149 -19.86 -14.90 12.36
C ILE A 149 -20.98 -15.79 11.85
N THR A 150 -20.65 -17.02 11.44
CA THR A 150 -21.61 -17.94 10.79
C THR A 150 -22.02 -19.15 11.62
N ASP A 151 -21.31 -19.41 12.71
CA ASP A 151 -21.52 -20.58 13.59
C ASP A 151 -22.33 -20.26 14.86
N GLY A 152 -22.77 -19.01 15.03
CA GLY A 152 -23.52 -18.55 16.20
C GLY A 152 -22.67 -18.23 17.43
N SER A 153 -21.34 -18.27 17.32
CA SER A 153 -20.44 -17.88 18.42
C SER A 153 -20.49 -16.38 18.71
N GLU A 154 -20.27 -16.01 19.97
CA GLU A 154 -20.08 -14.61 20.37
C GLU A 154 -18.63 -14.36 20.78
N LEU A 155 -17.99 -13.42 20.08
CA LEU A 155 -16.62 -13.00 20.37
C LEU A 155 -16.57 -12.09 21.59
N THR A 156 -15.55 -12.28 22.43
CA THR A 156 -15.20 -11.32 23.49
C THR A 156 -14.68 -10.01 22.91
N SER A 157 -14.48 -8.99 23.76
CA SER A 157 -13.80 -7.74 23.37
C SER A 157 -12.45 -7.98 22.69
N ASP A 158 -11.72 -8.98 23.18
CA ASP A 158 -10.36 -9.28 22.74
C ASP A 158 -10.39 -9.97 21.38
N GLY A 159 -11.34 -10.89 21.17
CA GLY A 159 -11.58 -11.53 19.87
C GLY A 159 -11.99 -10.51 18.80
N LYS A 160 -12.86 -9.55 19.14
CA LYS A 160 -13.24 -8.45 18.23
C LYS A 160 -12.05 -7.57 17.89
N THR A 161 -11.26 -7.18 18.91
CA THR A 161 -10.06 -6.36 18.72
C THR A 161 -9.03 -7.04 17.83
N ALA A 162 -8.82 -8.36 18.00
CA ALA A 162 -7.91 -9.14 17.16
C ALA A 162 -8.32 -9.12 15.68
N ILE A 163 -9.63 -9.27 15.39
CA ILE A 163 -10.14 -9.17 14.03
C ILE A 163 -10.03 -7.73 13.50
N ASP A 164 -10.36 -6.73 14.32
CA ASP A 164 -10.33 -5.31 13.91
C ASP A 164 -8.93 -4.84 13.54
N VAL A 165 -7.88 -5.37 14.17
CA VAL A 165 -6.47 -5.11 13.81
C VAL A 165 -6.10 -5.69 12.45
N LEU A 166 -6.72 -6.81 12.05
CA LEU A 166 -6.50 -7.45 10.75
C LEU A 166 -7.41 -6.90 9.66
N ALA A 167 -8.49 -6.22 10.05
CA ALA A 167 -9.48 -5.70 9.14
C ALA A 167 -8.91 -4.55 8.29
N PRO A 168 -9.31 -4.43 7.01
CA PRO A 168 -8.83 -3.36 6.15
C PRO A 168 -9.11 -1.98 6.74
N GLY A 169 -8.14 -1.08 6.63
CA GLY A 169 -8.21 0.27 7.20
C GLY A 169 -7.26 0.49 8.37
N GLY A 170 -7.12 1.75 8.77
CA GLY A 170 -6.20 2.17 9.84
C GLY A 170 -4.84 2.61 9.32
N PHE A 171 -3.82 2.43 10.17
CA PHE A 171 -2.47 2.91 9.89
C PHE A 171 -1.78 2.09 8.81
N MET A 172 -1.13 2.78 7.86
CA MET A 172 -0.42 2.15 6.76
C MET A 172 1.07 2.32 6.94
N VAL A 173 1.83 1.26 6.68
CA VAL A 173 3.28 1.32 6.51
C VAL A 173 3.71 0.34 5.43
N GLY A 174 4.59 0.78 4.55
CA GLY A 174 5.07 -0.08 3.48
C GLY A 174 6.47 0.24 3.01
N PHE A 175 7.04 -0.75 2.35
CA PHE A 175 8.30 -0.70 1.64
C PHE A 175 8.09 -1.29 0.25
N GLY A 176 8.71 -0.72 -0.77
CA GLY A 176 8.59 -1.25 -2.11
C GLY A 176 9.76 -0.90 -3.01
N MET A 177 9.83 -1.61 -4.13
CA MET A 177 10.80 -1.41 -5.19
C MET A 177 10.06 -1.24 -6.51
N SER A 178 10.43 -0.23 -7.27
CA SER A 178 9.90 0.03 -8.61
C SER A 178 11.03 0.12 -9.63
N PHE A 179 10.86 -0.56 -10.74
CA PHE A 179 11.78 -0.60 -11.86
C PHE A 179 11.25 0.31 -12.97
N GLY A 180 12.00 1.35 -13.36
CA GLY A 180 11.69 2.09 -14.58
C GLY A 180 11.94 1.20 -15.79
N VAL A 181 10.87 0.85 -16.52
CA VAL A 181 10.93 -0.09 -17.67
C VAL A 181 10.78 0.59 -19.02
N LEU A 182 10.17 1.79 -19.05
CA LEU A 182 10.01 2.61 -20.26
C LEU A 182 10.53 4.03 -20.01
N ARG A 183 11.09 4.69 -21.03
CA ARG A 183 11.73 6.01 -20.96
C ARG A 183 11.28 6.97 -22.07
#